data_AF-A0A158P0F9-F1
#
_entry.id   AF-A0A158P0F9-F1
#
_cell.length_a   1.000
_cell.length_b   1.000
_cell.length_c   1.000
_cell.angle_alpha   90.00
_cell.angle_beta   90.00
_cell.angle_gamma   90.00
#
_symmetry.space_group_name_H-M   'P 1'
#
loop_
_entity.id
_entity.type
_entity.pdbx_description
1 polymer ?
#
loop_
_entity_poly.entity_id
_entity_poly.type
_entity_poly.pdbx_seq_one_letter_code
_entity_poly.pdbx_strand_id
1 'polypeptide(L)'
;MSLKDFTLFRNRNYKADTEYVVKVAKTLLTPVGIWPLYRGNSKSDKIKNYLQTGVIFGLMCYLLVPHIIYTFFDAEDLTRYMKVVAAQVFSLLAIIKFWTMIINREEIRYCLQQMEMQYRNVECEEDRLVMMKSAKIGRLFTVTYLGLSYGGALPYHIIMPLLEDRIVKEDNTTQIPLPYLSDYVLFVVEDSPFYEITFVSQILISSIILSTNCGVYSLIATCVMHSCCLFEVVRRQMETVLDDEINNLHKRFGRIIEHHMQAIKFAEMIEKSLNIVFLCEMVGCTIIICFLEFGVLKEWEDGKILNMGTYFVLMTSIFVNVFIISAIGDRLKEESEKIGESSYSIKWYDLPSQIVKDLILVMLRSNRPSTLTAAKIFDLSLQGFCEVCKTSAAYFNFIRAMTT
;
A
#
# COMPACT_ATOMS: atom_id res chain seq x y z
N MET A 1 -49.42 23.13 13.97
CA MET A 1 -49.02 22.03 13.08
C MET A 1 -48.13 22.61 12.00
N SER A 2 -46.82 22.68 12.24
CA SER A 2 -45.83 23.19 11.30
C SER A 2 -44.89 22.02 11.03
N LEU A 3 -44.83 21.59 9.77
CA LEU A 3 -43.81 20.68 9.29
C LEU A 3 -42.46 21.39 9.49
N LYS A 4 -41.69 20.97 10.49
CA LYS A 4 -40.25 21.19 10.47
C LYS A 4 -39.70 20.28 9.37
N ASP A 5 -39.48 20.85 8.21
CA ASP A 5 -38.56 20.30 7.22
C ASP A 5 -37.23 20.06 7.93
N PHE A 6 -36.94 18.79 8.25
CA PHE A 6 -35.59 18.38 8.57
C PHE A 6 -34.76 18.68 7.32
N THR A 7 -34.00 19.77 7.36
CA THR A 7 -33.00 20.04 6.33
C THR A 7 -32.06 18.85 6.31
N LEU A 8 -32.23 17.95 5.33
CA LEU A 8 -31.35 16.82 5.10
C LEU A 8 -29.93 17.39 5.02
N PHE A 9 -29.07 17.03 5.98
CA PHE A 9 -27.70 17.53 5.99
C PHE A 9 -27.09 17.19 4.64
N ARG A 10 -26.57 18.21 3.96
CA ARG A 10 -25.98 18.06 2.64
C ARG A 10 -24.55 18.56 2.73
N ASN A 11 -23.61 17.64 2.64
CA ASN A 11 -22.20 18.00 2.61
C ASN A 11 -21.91 18.80 1.33
N ARG A 12 -21.84 20.13 1.45
CA ARG A 12 -21.51 21.04 0.34
C ARG A 12 -20.03 20.93 -0.06
N ASN A 13 -19.18 20.47 0.86
CA ASN A 13 -17.74 20.39 0.71
C ASN A 13 -17.25 19.01 0.27
N TYR A 14 -18.15 18.07 -0.07
CA TYR A 14 -17.78 16.67 -0.36
C TYR A 14 -16.68 16.56 -1.42
N LYS A 15 -16.68 17.39 -2.47
CA LYS A 15 -15.63 17.39 -3.50
C LYS A 15 -14.26 17.77 -2.96
N ALA A 16 -14.21 18.74 -2.04
CA ALA A 16 -12.97 19.17 -1.42
C ALA A 16 -12.46 18.11 -0.44
N ASP A 17 -13.38 17.50 0.32
CA ASP A 17 -13.08 16.41 1.25
C ASP A 17 -12.53 15.18 0.48
N THR A 18 -13.18 14.77 -0.61
CA THR A 18 -12.75 13.63 -1.44
C THR A 18 -11.44 13.91 -2.17
N GLU A 19 -11.27 15.11 -2.74
CA GLU A 19 -10.00 15.49 -3.38
C GLU A 19 -8.86 15.51 -2.36
N TYR A 20 -9.10 15.97 -1.12
CA TYR A 20 -8.11 15.92 -0.05
C TYR A 20 -7.65 14.49 0.26
N VAL A 21 -8.61 13.56 0.35
CA VAL A 21 -8.38 12.14 0.68
C VAL A 21 -7.56 11.43 -0.39
N VAL A 22 -7.85 11.68 -1.67
CA VAL A 22 -7.19 10.97 -2.78
C VAL A 22 -5.98 11.71 -3.36
N LYS A 23 -5.70 12.95 -2.92
CA LYS A 23 -4.71 13.84 -3.56
C LYS A 23 -3.35 13.20 -3.76
N VAL A 24 -2.82 12.53 -2.74
CA VAL A 24 -1.47 11.97 -2.76
C VAL A 24 -1.37 10.81 -3.75
N ALA A 25 -2.25 9.81 -3.62
CA ALA A 25 -2.37 8.70 -4.57
C ALA A 25 -2.57 9.20 -6.01
N LYS A 26 -3.45 10.19 -6.20
CA LYS A 26 -3.70 10.82 -7.51
C LYS A 26 -2.43 11.45 -8.07
N THR A 27 -1.70 12.21 -7.27
CA THR A 27 -0.48 12.91 -7.72
C THR A 27 0.62 11.93 -8.11
N LEU A 28 0.77 10.82 -7.37
CA LEU A 28 1.80 9.81 -7.63
C LEU A 28 1.44 8.87 -8.78
N LEU A 29 0.18 8.46 -8.91
CA LEU A 29 -0.25 7.45 -9.90
C LEU A 29 -0.66 8.04 -11.26
N THR A 30 -0.96 9.35 -11.34
CA THR A 30 -1.34 10.03 -12.59
C THR A 30 -0.21 10.08 -13.62
N PRO A 31 1.05 10.45 -13.26
CA PRO A 31 2.19 10.43 -14.19
C PRO A 31 2.61 9.02 -14.62
N VAL A 32 2.21 8.00 -13.86
CA VAL A 32 2.50 6.59 -14.15
C VAL A 32 1.43 5.97 -15.08
N GLY A 33 0.27 6.63 -15.21
CA GLY A 33 -0.84 6.16 -16.06
C GLY A 33 -1.77 5.14 -15.39
N ILE A 34 -1.53 4.83 -14.11
CA ILE A 34 -2.30 3.84 -13.34
C ILE A 34 -3.56 4.46 -12.73
N TRP A 35 -3.60 5.78 -12.55
CA TRP A 35 -4.71 6.44 -11.87
C TRP A 35 -6.08 6.06 -12.49
N PRO A 36 -7.00 5.45 -11.71
CA PRO A 36 -8.23 4.85 -12.24
C PRO A 36 -9.27 5.88 -12.69
N LEU A 37 -9.29 7.08 -12.08
CA LEU A 37 -10.26 8.14 -12.38
C LEU A 37 -9.79 9.09 -13.51
N TYR A 38 -8.91 8.66 -14.40
CA TYR A 38 -8.30 9.53 -15.43
C TYR A 38 -9.32 10.09 -16.45
N ARG A 39 -9.01 11.31 -16.94
CA ARG A 39 -9.82 12.20 -17.80
C ARG A 39 -10.23 11.56 -19.14
N GLY A 40 -11.53 11.60 -19.41
CA GLY A 40 -12.14 11.53 -20.75
C GLY A 40 -12.34 10.12 -21.32
N ASN A 41 -13.58 9.79 -21.70
CA ASN A 41 -13.90 8.54 -22.44
C ASN A 41 -13.53 8.64 -23.94
N SER A 42 -12.75 9.64 -24.35
CA SER A 42 -12.38 9.83 -25.76
C SER A 42 -11.40 8.74 -26.22
N LYS A 43 -11.46 8.39 -27.51
CA LYS A 43 -10.51 7.45 -28.13
C LYS A 43 -9.05 7.94 -27.98
N SER A 44 -8.83 9.26 -28.05
CA SER A 44 -7.51 9.87 -27.84
C SER A 44 -6.96 9.62 -26.43
N ASP A 45 -7.80 9.75 -25.40
CA ASP A 45 -7.36 9.59 -24.00
C ASP A 45 -7.00 8.14 -23.68
N LYS A 46 -7.75 7.18 -24.26
CA LYS A 46 -7.41 5.76 -24.18
C LYS A 46 -6.06 5.46 -24.82
N ILE A 47 -5.78 5.97 -26.02
CA ILE A 47 -4.50 5.76 -26.71
C ILE A 47 -3.34 6.34 -25.88
N LYS A 48 -3.50 7.56 -25.36
CA LYS A 48 -2.49 8.19 -24.48
C LYS A 48 -2.19 7.33 -23.25
N ASN A 49 -3.22 6.79 -22.60
CA ASN A 49 -3.04 5.92 -21.43
C ASN A 49 -2.30 4.62 -21.80
N TYR A 50 -2.66 3.95 -22.90
CA TYR A 50 -1.95 2.73 -23.33
C TYR A 50 -0.48 3.00 -23.67
N LEU A 51 -0.20 4.10 -24.37
CA LEU A 51 1.17 4.52 -24.66
C LEU A 51 1.95 4.81 -23.37
N GLN A 52 1.36 5.56 -22.44
CA GLN A 52 1.98 5.88 -21.15
C GLN A 52 2.28 4.61 -20.34
N THR A 53 1.31 3.68 -20.24
CA THR A 53 1.49 2.39 -19.58
C THR A 53 2.60 1.56 -20.23
N GLY A 54 2.64 1.51 -21.57
CA GLY A 54 3.67 0.79 -22.32
C GLY A 54 5.08 1.37 -22.09
N VAL A 55 5.22 2.70 -22.08
CA VAL A 55 6.49 3.37 -21.81
C VAL A 55 6.97 3.08 -20.39
N ILE A 56 6.11 3.21 -19.37
CA ILE A 56 6.49 2.93 -17.98
C ILE A 56 6.88 1.47 -17.79
N PHE A 57 6.12 0.54 -18.38
CA PHE A 57 6.48 -0.89 -18.34
C PHE A 57 7.84 -1.14 -19.02
N GLY A 58 8.07 -0.54 -20.19
CA GLY A 58 9.36 -0.60 -20.88
C GLY A 58 10.52 -0.08 -20.02
N LEU A 59 10.32 1.03 -19.29
CA LEU A 59 11.32 1.56 -18.36
C LEU A 59 11.58 0.61 -17.17
N MET A 60 10.54 -0.01 -16.60
CA MET A 60 10.72 -1.02 -15.54
C MET A 60 11.51 -2.24 -16.05
N CYS A 61 11.22 -2.71 -17.27
CA CYS A 61 11.97 -3.80 -17.89
C CYS A 61 13.41 -3.41 -18.24
N TYR A 62 13.64 -2.17 -18.69
CA TYR A 62 14.97 -1.63 -18.95
C TYR A 62 15.85 -1.65 -17.70
N LEU A 63 15.27 -1.45 -16.51
CA LEU A 63 16.02 -1.60 -15.25
C LEU A 63 16.19 -3.07 -14.84
N LEU A 64 15.13 -3.88 -14.92
CA LEU A 64 15.14 -5.25 -14.38
C LEU A 64 15.95 -6.24 -15.24
N VAL A 65 15.82 -6.20 -16.57
CA VAL A 65 16.41 -7.23 -17.45
C VAL A 65 17.95 -7.20 -17.41
N PRO A 66 18.63 -6.05 -17.62
CA PRO A 66 20.09 -5.96 -17.50
C PRO A 66 20.61 -6.35 -16.11
N HIS A 67 19.83 -6.05 -15.07
CA HIS A 67 20.16 -6.40 -13.69
C HIS A 67 20.10 -7.92 -13.46
N ILE A 68 19.14 -8.61 -14.08
CA ILE A 68 19.05 -10.08 -14.05
C ILE A 68 20.21 -10.69 -14.84
N ILE A 69 20.51 -10.16 -16.04
CA ILE A 69 21.61 -10.64 -16.89
C ILE A 69 22.93 -10.61 -16.12
N TYR A 70 23.27 -9.46 -15.51
CA TYR A 70 24.46 -9.31 -14.68
C TYR A 70 24.57 -10.41 -13.60
N THR A 71 23.44 -10.79 -13.00
CA THR A 71 23.44 -11.78 -11.93
C THR A 71 23.66 -13.20 -12.43
N PHE A 72 23.26 -13.51 -13.66
CA PHE A 72 23.49 -14.84 -14.24
C PHE A 72 24.88 -14.99 -14.87
N PHE A 73 25.46 -13.92 -15.39
CA PHE A 73 26.71 -13.97 -16.14
C PHE A 73 27.93 -13.48 -15.35
N ASP A 74 27.79 -12.45 -14.50
CA ASP A 74 28.93 -11.77 -13.87
C ASP A 74 28.97 -11.88 -12.34
N ALA A 75 27.89 -12.35 -11.70
CA ALA A 75 27.89 -12.57 -10.25
C ALA A 75 28.57 -13.90 -9.90
N GLU A 76 29.91 -13.87 -9.86
CA GLU A 76 30.74 -15.04 -9.54
C GLU A 76 30.68 -15.43 -8.04
N ASP A 77 30.48 -14.44 -7.16
CA ASP A 77 30.47 -14.63 -5.70
C ASP A 77 29.05 -14.65 -5.12
N LEU A 78 28.80 -15.61 -4.22
CA LEU A 78 27.55 -15.69 -3.46
C LEU A 78 27.25 -14.36 -2.74
N THR A 79 28.26 -13.71 -2.15
CA THR A 79 28.08 -12.42 -1.47
C THR A 79 27.59 -11.31 -2.42
N ARG A 80 28.11 -11.24 -3.65
CA ARG A 80 27.67 -10.27 -4.66
C ARG A 80 26.25 -10.57 -5.12
N TYR A 81 25.93 -11.86 -5.31
CA TYR A 81 24.57 -12.32 -5.60
C TYR A 81 23.59 -11.86 -4.52
N MET A 82 23.89 -12.10 -3.23
CA MET A 82 23.00 -11.72 -2.12
C MET A 82 22.75 -10.20 -2.04
N LYS A 83 23.74 -9.36 -2.37
CA LYS A 83 23.58 -7.89 -2.38
C LYS A 83 22.65 -7.39 -3.49
N VAL A 84 22.59 -8.11 -4.61
CA VAL A 84 21.83 -7.72 -5.81
C VAL A 84 20.38 -8.22 -5.78
N VAL A 85 20.14 -9.42 -5.25
CA VAL A 85 18.82 -10.08 -5.30
C VAL A 85 17.71 -9.25 -4.64
N ALA A 86 17.99 -8.55 -3.55
CA ALA A 86 17.01 -7.69 -2.88
C ALA A 86 16.40 -6.64 -3.84
N ALA A 87 17.25 -5.98 -4.63
CA ALA A 87 16.83 -4.95 -5.59
C ALA A 87 16.10 -5.54 -6.80
N GLN A 88 16.46 -6.76 -7.23
CA GLN A 88 15.73 -7.49 -8.26
C GLN A 88 14.33 -7.90 -7.81
N VAL A 89 14.21 -8.46 -6.60
CA VAL A 89 12.94 -8.82 -5.99
C VAL A 89 12.07 -7.57 -5.85
N PHE A 90 12.61 -6.45 -5.37
CA PHE A 90 11.87 -5.19 -5.29
C PHE A 90 11.33 -4.72 -6.66
N SER A 91 12.16 -4.78 -7.69
CA SER A 91 11.79 -4.41 -9.05
C SER A 91 10.72 -5.34 -9.65
N LEU A 92 10.85 -6.65 -9.42
CA LEU A 92 9.86 -7.65 -9.84
C LEU A 92 8.50 -7.42 -9.16
N LEU A 93 8.48 -7.18 -7.85
CA LEU A 93 7.27 -6.89 -7.10
C LEU A 93 6.60 -5.61 -7.59
N ALA A 94 7.39 -4.59 -7.95
CA ALA A 94 6.84 -3.37 -8.53
C ALA A 94 6.11 -3.62 -9.85
N ILE A 95 6.65 -4.48 -10.73
CA ILE A 95 5.99 -4.89 -11.99
C ILE A 95 4.70 -5.67 -11.70
N ILE A 96 4.73 -6.60 -10.74
CA ILE A 96 3.52 -7.37 -10.37
C ILE A 96 2.44 -6.44 -9.83
N LYS A 97 2.78 -5.50 -8.95
CA LYS A 97 1.86 -4.48 -8.41
C LYS A 97 1.32 -3.58 -9.52
N PHE A 98 2.18 -3.14 -10.44
CA PHE A 98 1.82 -2.33 -11.60
C PHE A 98 0.73 -3.01 -12.44
N TRP A 99 0.94 -4.27 -12.82
CA TRP A 99 -0.04 -5.04 -13.58
C TRP A 99 -1.30 -5.36 -12.80
N THR A 100 -1.19 -5.70 -11.51
CA THR A 100 -2.35 -5.94 -10.64
C THR A 100 -3.27 -4.72 -10.61
N MET A 101 -2.69 -3.52 -10.46
CA MET A 101 -3.44 -2.26 -10.47
C MET A 101 -4.12 -1.98 -11.81
N ILE A 102 -3.51 -2.37 -12.93
CA ILE A 102 -4.09 -2.21 -14.27
C ILE A 102 -5.24 -3.20 -14.49
N ILE A 103 -5.06 -4.46 -14.11
CA ILE A 103 -6.08 -5.51 -14.25
C ILE A 103 -7.30 -5.17 -13.39
N ASN A 104 -7.09 -4.75 -12.14
CA ASN A 104 -8.16 -4.43 -11.19
C ASN A 104 -8.64 -2.96 -11.29
N ARG A 105 -8.29 -2.25 -12.36
CA ARG A 105 -8.56 -0.81 -12.50
C ARG A 105 -10.03 -0.44 -12.34
N GLU A 106 -10.94 -1.21 -12.92
CA GLU A 106 -12.39 -0.90 -12.85
C GLU A 106 -12.97 -1.12 -11.45
N GLU A 107 -12.51 -2.15 -10.72
CA GLU A 107 -12.93 -2.40 -9.34
C GLU A 107 -12.42 -1.29 -8.40
N ILE A 108 -11.16 -0.87 -8.57
CA ILE A 108 -10.58 0.26 -7.83
C ILE A 108 -11.31 1.56 -8.18
N ARG A 109 -11.63 1.78 -9.45
CA ARG A 109 -12.42 2.94 -9.90
C ARG A 109 -13.78 2.96 -9.22
N TYR A 110 -14.47 1.83 -9.20
CA TYR A 110 -15.76 1.68 -8.54
C TYR A 110 -15.63 1.95 -7.03
N CYS A 111 -14.59 1.43 -6.37
CA CYS A 111 -14.28 1.74 -4.97
C CYS A 111 -14.14 3.24 -4.71
N LEU A 112 -13.38 3.97 -5.53
CA LEU A 112 -13.23 5.42 -5.37
C LEU A 112 -14.52 6.20 -5.65
N GLN A 113 -15.35 5.74 -6.60
CA GLN A 113 -16.66 6.34 -6.87
C GLN A 113 -17.63 6.12 -5.70
N GLN A 114 -17.63 4.93 -5.10
CA GLN A 114 -18.42 4.65 -3.90
C GLN A 114 -17.99 5.55 -2.73
N MET A 115 -16.68 5.72 -2.53
CA MET A 115 -16.14 6.63 -1.53
C MET A 115 -16.66 8.06 -1.75
N GLU A 116 -16.59 8.59 -2.98
CA GLU A 116 -17.10 9.93 -3.30
C GLU A 116 -18.61 10.07 -3.01
N MET A 117 -19.42 9.06 -3.36
CA MET A 117 -20.84 9.06 -3.07
C MET A 117 -21.13 9.03 -1.57
N GLN A 118 -20.35 8.29 -0.78
CA GLN A 118 -20.48 8.24 0.67
C GLN A 118 -20.13 9.58 1.34
N TYR A 119 -19.08 10.27 0.88
CA TYR A 119 -18.78 11.64 1.32
C TYR A 119 -19.88 12.65 0.96
N ARG A 120 -20.57 12.45 -0.16
CA ARG A 120 -21.68 13.28 -0.61
C ARG A 120 -22.95 13.05 0.20
N ASN A 121 -23.24 11.80 0.54
CA ASN A 121 -24.49 11.36 1.16
C ASN A 121 -24.40 11.21 2.68
N VAL A 122 -23.28 11.63 3.30
CA VAL A 122 -23.12 11.64 4.76
C VAL A 122 -24.30 12.35 5.43
N GLU A 123 -24.85 11.77 6.50
CA GLU A 123 -26.13 12.18 7.08
C GLU A 123 -26.00 13.29 8.14
N CYS A 124 -24.81 13.51 8.71
CA CYS A 124 -24.58 14.56 9.70
C CYS A 124 -23.14 15.10 9.70
N GLU A 125 -22.94 16.28 10.30
CA GLU A 125 -21.62 16.91 10.41
C GLU A 125 -20.67 16.09 11.30
N GLU A 126 -21.17 15.42 12.33
CA GLU A 126 -20.36 14.59 13.22
C GLU A 126 -19.77 13.39 12.48
N ASP A 127 -20.56 12.69 11.65
CA ASP A 127 -20.07 11.59 10.80
C ASP A 127 -19.03 12.11 9.79
N ARG A 128 -19.26 13.30 9.21
CA ARG A 128 -18.26 13.94 8.34
C ARG A 128 -16.95 14.20 9.08
N LEU A 129 -17.00 14.65 10.33
CA LEU A 129 -15.81 14.88 11.14
C LEU A 129 -15.06 13.57 11.43
N VAL A 130 -15.76 12.47 11.70
CA VAL A 130 -15.17 11.13 11.84
C VAL A 130 -14.49 10.69 10.54
N MET A 131 -15.16 10.84 9.40
CA MET A 131 -14.57 10.56 8.07
C MET A 131 -13.30 11.37 7.81
N MET A 132 -13.31 12.66 8.14
CA MET A 132 -12.14 13.51 7.97
C MET A 132 -11.01 13.18 8.96
N LYS A 133 -11.33 12.74 10.18
CA LYS A 133 -10.34 12.25 11.15
C LYS A 133 -9.67 10.98 10.63
N SER A 134 -10.44 10.02 10.12
CA SER A 134 -9.89 8.79 9.53
C SER A 134 -9.00 9.09 8.31
N ALA A 135 -9.44 9.99 7.43
CA ALA A 135 -8.65 10.42 6.29
C ALA A 135 -7.30 11.07 6.67
N LYS A 136 -7.27 11.85 7.77
CA LYS A 136 -6.02 12.41 8.31
C LYS A 136 -5.07 11.32 8.81
N ILE A 137 -5.59 10.29 9.47
CA ILE A 137 -4.79 9.13 9.92
C ILE A 137 -4.23 8.37 8.71
N GLY A 138 -5.05 8.07 7.70
CA GLY A 138 -4.58 7.44 6.47
C GLY A 138 -3.52 8.26 5.73
N ARG A 139 -3.65 9.59 5.75
CA ARG A 139 -2.65 10.50 5.19
C ARG A 139 -1.37 10.53 6.02
N LEU A 140 -1.45 10.44 7.35
CA LEU A 140 -0.27 10.30 8.20
C LEU A 140 0.51 9.04 7.83
N PHE A 141 -0.16 7.88 7.73
CA PHE A 141 0.47 6.64 7.28
C PHE A 141 1.11 6.77 5.89
N THR A 142 0.43 7.44 4.96
CA THR A 142 0.96 7.70 3.62
C THR A 142 2.23 8.57 3.65
N VAL A 143 2.23 9.66 4.42
CA VAL A 143 3.38 10.58 4.51
C VAL A 143 4.55 9.91 5.22
N THR A 144 4.29 9.11 6.26
CA THR A 144 5.32 8.31 6.93
C THR A 144 5.94 7.30 5.96
N TYR A 145 5.12 6.54 5.22
CA TYR A 145 5.60 5.60 4.20
C TYR A 145 6.44 6.30 3.12
N LEU A 146 5.97 7.46 2.62
CA LEU A 146 6.68 8.23 1.61
C LEU A 146 8.03 8.72 2.15
N GLY A 147 8.06 9.30 3.35
CA GLY A 147 9.28 9.77 4.00
C GLY A 147 10.30 8.66 4.20
N LEU A 148 9.87 7.50 4.70
CA LEU A 148 10.74 6.33 4.92
C LEU A 148 11.21 5.70 3.61
N SER A 149 10.34 5.60 2.61
CA SER A 149 10.67 4.97 1.33
C SER A 149 11.68 5.81 0.54
N TYR A 150 11.44 7.13 0.44
CA TYR A 150 12.42 8.04 -0.20
C TYR A 150 13.67 8.23 0.66
N GLY A 151 13.53 8.30 1.97
CA GLY A 151 14.66 8.47 2.91
C GLY A 151 15.54 7.23 3.08
N GLY A 152 15.04 6.03 2.73
CA GLY A 152 15.84 4.80 2.73
C GLY A 152 16.36 4.42 1.35
N ALA A 153 15.47 4.34 0.34
CA ALA A 153 15.82 3.78 -0.96
C ALA A 153 16.69 4.73 -1.82
N LEU A 154 16.43 6.05 -1.82
CA LEU A 154 17.26 6.96 -2.61
C LEU A 154 18.70 7.06 -2.08
N PRO A 155 18.93 7.21 -0.76
CA PRO A 155 20.28 7.16 -0.22
C PRO A 155 20.96 5.83 -0.52
N TYR A 156 20.26 4.70 -0.44
CA TYR A 156 20.83 3.42 -0.84
C TYR A 156 21.32 3.43 -2.29
N HIS A 157 20.52 3.89 -3.25
CA HIS A 157 20.93 3.90 -4.67
C HIS A 157 21.98 4.97 -5.02
N ILE A 158 22.04 6.09 -4.29
CA ILE A 158 22.95 7.19 -4.60
C ILE A 158 24.26 7.06 -3.82
N ILE A 159 24.20 6.74 -2.53
CA ILE A 159 25.35 6.72 -1.64
C ILE A 159 26.13 5.42 -1.79
N MET A 160 25.46 4.26 -1.91
CA MET A 160 26.14 2.97 -1.97
C MET A 160 27.19 2.91 -3.10
N PRO A 161 26.89 3.34 -4.34
CA PRO A 161 27.89 3.30 -5.40
C PRO A 161 29.04 4.28 -5.17
N LEU A 162 28.79 5.43 -4.52
CA LEU A 162 29.81 6.44 -4.23
C LEU A 162 30.79 6.00 -3.14
N LEU A 163 30.38 5.08 -2.27
CA LEU A 163 31.19 4.55 -1.16
C LEU A 163 31.94 3.27 -1.54
N GLU A 164 31.54 2.59 -2.61
CA GLU A 164 32.19 1.35 -3.05
C GLU A 164 33.52 1.63 -3.75
N ASP A 165 34.40 0.63 -3.76
CA ASP A 165 35.69 0.72 -4.42
C ASP A 165 35.52 0.99 -5.93
N ARG A 166 36.38 1.84 -6.47
CA ARG A 166 36.33 2.18 -7.90
C ARG A 166 36.75 0.98 -8.73
N ILE A 167 36.01 0.74 -9.81
CA ILE A 167 36.34 -0.25 -10.82
C ILE A 167 37.50 0.32 -11.65
N VAL A 168 38.62 -0.40 -11.71
CA VAL A 168 39.77 -0.06 -12.54
C VAL A 168 39.58 -0.72 -13.90
N LYS A 169 39.54 0.08 -14.95
CA LYS A 169 39.42 -0.39 -16.33
C LYS A 169 40.77 -0.83 -16.91
N GLU A 170 40.73 -1.54 -18.04
CA GLU A 170 41.92 -1.95 -18.79
C GLU A 170 42.79 -0.76 -19.26
N ASP A 171 42.20 0.42 -19.43
CA ASP A 171 42.89 1.66 -19.80
C ASP A 171 43.48 2.45 -18.60
N ASN A 172 43.47 1.85 -17.40
CA ASN A 172 43.84 2.45 -16.11
C ASN A 172 42.98 3.64 -15.66
N THR A 173 41.83 3.89 -16.28
CA THR A 173 40.85 4.83 -15.74
C THR A 173 40.02 4.18 -14.64
N THR A 174 39.46 5.01 -13.74
CA THR A 174 38.65 4.51 -12.62
C THR A 174 37.20 4.96 -12.75
N GLN A 175 36.27 4.04 -12.51
CA GLN A 175 34.84 4.25 -12.63
C GLN A 175 34.11 3.87 -11.34
N ILE A 176 33.07 4.62 -11.02
CA ILE A 176 32.16 4.32 -9.91
C ILE A 176 31.21 3.19 -10.36
N PRO A 177 30.84 2.22 -9.51
CA PRO A 177 29.84 1.24 -9.91
C PRO A 177 28.47 1.88 -10.20
N LEU A 178 27.65 1.17 -10.97
CA LEU A 178 26.27 1.60 -11.24
C LEU A 178 25.39 1.43 -9.99
N PRO A 179 24.37 2.30 -9.77
CA PRO A 179 23.36 2.16 -8.72
C PRO A 179 22.65 0.82 -8.72
N TYR A 180 22.44 0.29 -9.91
CA TYR A 180 21.99 -1.07 -10.15
C TYR A 180 23.08 -1.73 -10.99
N LEU A 181 23.79 -2.70 -10.40
CA LEU A 181 24.77 -3.51 -11.13
C LEU A 181 24.06 -4.19 -12.29
N SER A 182 24.48 -3.97 -13.51
CA SER A 182 23.70 -4.32 -14.70
C SER A 182 24.60 -4.49 -15.90
N ASP A 183 24.33 -5.52 -16.68
CA ASP A 183 25.03 -5.80 -17.93
C ASP A 183 24.08 -5.58 -19.11
N TYR A 184 24.50 -4.70 -20.03
CA TYR A 184 23.69 -4.28 -21.17
C TYR A 184 24.28 -4.88 -22.45
N VAL A 185 23.61 -5.91 -22.96
CA VAL A 185 24.03 -6.64 -24.17
C VAL A 185 24.05 -5.77 -25.44
N LEU A 186 23.27 -4.69 -25.47
CA LEU A 186 23.07 -3.88 -26.69
C LEU A 186 24.12 -2.78 -26.90
N PHE A 187 24.85 -2.37 -25.85
CA PHE A 187 25.85 -1.31 -25.93
C PHE A 187 26.84 -1.40 -24.77
N VAL A 188 28.09 -1.01 -25.02
CA VAL A 188 29.13 -0.99 -23.99
C VAL A 188 28.89 0.22 -23.08
N VAL A 189 28.54 -0.05 -21.82
CA VAL A 189 28.15 1.00 -20.85
C VAL A 189 29.36 1.77 -20.32
N GLU A 190 30.54 1.16 -20.37
CA GLU A 190 31.75 1.69 -19.74
C GLU A 190 32.22 2.99 -20.39
N ASP A 191 31.94 3.21 -21.67
CA ASP A 191 32.41 4.39 -22.39
C ASP A 191 31.58 5.65 -22.09
N SER A 192 32.27 6.78 -21.87
CA SER A 192 31.63 8.10 -21.78
C SER A 192 31.16 8.55 -23.18
N PRO A 193 29.93 9.08 -23.35
CA PRO A 193 28.97 9.52 -22.34
C PRO A 193 27.88 8.49 -21.94
N PHE A 194 27.95 7.25 -22.44
CA PHE A 194 26.91 6.25 -22.22
C PHE A 194 26.78 5.83 -20.76
N TYR A 195 27.91 5.79 -20.04
CA TYR A 195 27.95 5.52 -18.60
C TYR A 195 27.11 6.53 -17.82
N GLU A 196 27.37 7.82 -17.99
CA GLU A 196 26.72 8.90 -17.24
C GLU A 196 25.22 8.97 -17.54
N ILE A 197 24.85 8.75 -18.81
CA ILE A 197 23.45 8.64 -19.23
C ILE A 197 22.77 7.45 -18.53
N THR A 198 23.43 6.29 -18.49
CA THR A 198 22.89 5.08 -17.86
C THR A 198 22.72 5.27 -16.35
N PHE A 199 23.72 5.83 -15.68
CA PHE A 199 23.69 6.14 -14.25
C PHE A 199 22.50 7.03 -13.89
N VAL A 200 22.32 8.14 -14.60
CA VAL A 200 21.21 9.07 -14.37
C VAL A 200 19.87 8.41 -14.71
N SER A 201 19.81 7.62 -15.79
CA SER A 201 18.59 6.92 -16.18
C SER A 201 18.13 5.91 -15.13
N GLN A 202 19.04 5.14 -14.52
CA GLN A 202 18.72 4.17 -13.48
C GLN A 202 18.12 4.86 -12.24
N ILE A 203 18.70 5.99 -11.80
CA ILE A 203 18.19 6.76 -10.67
C ILE A 203 16.79 7.30 -10.95
N LEU A 204 16.55 7.84 -12.15
CA LEU A 204 15.26 8.37 -12.56
C LEU A 204 14.20 7.25 -12.63
N ILE A 205 14.52 6.11 -13.23
CA ILE A 205 13.61 4.96 -13.34
C ILE A 205 13.31 4.38 -11.96
N SER A 206 14.32 4.24 -11.09
CA SER A 206 14.14 3.82 -9.70
C SER A 206 13.22 4.77 -8.94
N SER A 207 13.35 6.08 -9.16
CA SER A 207 12.47 7.09 -8.55
C SER A 207 11.02 6.95 -9.04
N ILE A 208 10.80 6.60 -10.31
CA ILE A 208 9.46 6.31 -10.85
C ILE A 208 8.87 5.04 -10.23
N ILE A 209 9.65 3.98 -10.10
CA ILE A 209 9.24 2.72 -9.45
C ILE A 209 8.86 2.97 -7.98
N LEU A 210 9.67 3.76 -7.27
CA LEU A 210 9.40 4.16 -5.89
C LEU A 210 8.12 5.00 -5.78
N SER A 211 7.95 5.98 -6.68
CA SER A 211 6.74 6.81 -6.76
C SER A 211 5.48 5.95 -6.98
N THR A 212 5.60 4.91 -7.82
CA THR A 212 4.52 3.97 -8.12
C THR A 212 4.12 3.18 -6.87
N ASN A 213 5.09 2.60 -6.15
CA ASN A 213 4.85 1.88 -4.91
C ASN A 213 4.21 2.78 -3.84
N CYS A 214 4.74 3.99 -3.63
CA CYS A 214 4.16 4.99 -2.73
C CYS A 214 2.72 5.37 -3.13
N GLY A 215 2.43 5.46 -4.43
CA GLY A 215 1.08 5.75 -4.93
C GLY A 215 0.10 4.63 -4.64
N VAL A 216 0.50 3.37 -4.86
CA VAL A 216 -0.31 2.18 -4.55
C VAL A 216 -0.56 2.08 -3.04
N TYR A 217 0.47 2.28 -2.23
CA TYR A 217 0.36 2.29 -0.78
C TYR A 217 -0.58 3.40 -0.28
N SER A 218 -0.45 4.62 -0.82
CA SER A 218 -1.35 5.72 -0.51
C SER A 218 -2.80 5.38 -0.79
N LEU A 219 -3.08 4.69 -1.90
CA LEU A 219 -4.42 4.25 -2.25
C LEU A 219 -4.94 3.19 -1.26
N ILE A 220 -4.11 2.20 -0.90
CA ILE A 220 -4.45 1.20 0.13
C ILE A 220 -4.82 1.88 1.44
N ALA A 221 -3.94 2.74 1.96
CA ALA A 221 -4.16 3.43 3.23
C ALA A 221 -5.46 4.26 3.20
N THR A 222 -5.71 4.99 2.11
CA THR A 222 -6.94 5.76 1.93
C THR A 222 -8.19 4.87 1.91
N CYS A 223 -8.21 3.80 1.11
CA CYS A 223 -9.37 2.92 1.00
C CYS A 223 -9.64 2.17 2.30
N VAL A 224 -8.61 1.59 2.94
CA VAL A 224 -8.81 0.82 4.17
C VAL A 224 -9.23 1.73 5.32
N MET A 225 -8.62 2.90 5.49
CA MET A 225 -9.02 3.84 6.54
C MET A 225 -10.45 4.37 6.32
N HIS A 226 -10.86 4.57 5.07
CA HIS A 226 -12.25 4.88 4.76
C HIS A 226 -13.18 3.72 5.16
N SER A 227 -12.80 2.47 4.88
CA SER A 227 -13.56 1.29 5.32
C SER A 227 -13.67 1.20 6.84
N CYS A 228 -12.59 1.44 7.59
CA CYS A 228 -12.63 1.50 9.06
C CYS A 228 -13.61 2.58 9.53
N CYS A 229 -13.62 3.74 8.88
CA CYS A 229 -14.53 4.83 9.20
C CYS A 229 -15.99 4.44 8.98
N LEU A 230 -16.31 3.71 7.90
CA LEU A 230 -17.69 3.28 7.65
C LEU A 230 -18.20 2.41 8.80
N PHE A 231 -17.37 1.51 9.32
CA PHE A 231 -17.70 0.72 10.50
C PHE A 231 -17.84 1.56 11.76
N GLU A 232 -16.95 2.54 11.99
CA GLU A 232 -17.03 3.47 13.12
C GLU A 232 -18.33 4.30 13.09
N VAL A 233 -18.73 4.79 11.92
CA VAL A 233 -20.01 5.52 11.72
C VAL A 233 -21.20 4.63 12.03
N VAL A 234 -21.22 3.41 11.48
CA VAL A 234 -22.29 2.43 11.76
C VAL A 234 -22.38 2.13 13.25
N ARG A 235 -21.25 1.89 13.93
CA ARG A 235 -21.18 1.65 15.37
C ARG A 235 -21.80 2.81 16.16
N ARG A 236 -21.45 4.03 15.80
CA ARG A 236 -21.96 5.25 16.45
C ARG A 236 -23.46 5.44 16.25
N GLN A 237 -23.96 5.20 15.04
CA GLN A 237 -25.39 5.24 14.73
C GLN A 237 -26.17 4.14 15.48
N MET A 238 -25.52 3.00 15.69
CA MET A 238 -26.08 1.89 16.46
C MET A 238 -26.21 2.24 17.95
N GLU A 239 -25.21 2.88 18.53
CA GLU A 239 -25.19 3.30 19.95
C GLU A 239 -26.26 4.37 20.25
N THR A 240 -26.51 5.30 19.33
CA THR A 240 -27.49 6.39 19.48
C THR A 240 -28.90 6.03 18.97
N VAL A 241 -29.13 4.76 18.60
CA VAL A 241 -30.39 4.35 18.01
C VAL A 241 -31.58 4.55 18.96
N LEU A 242 -31.35 4.42 20.27
CA LEU A 242 -32.35 4.52 21.33
C LEU A 242 -32.60 5.96 21.83
N ASP A 243 -31.75 6.92 21.48
CA ASP A 243 -31.81 8.28 22.04
C ASP A 243 -32.91 9.17 21.41
N ASP A 244 -33.42 8.79 20.23
CA ASP A 244 -34.47 9.53 19.51
C ASP A 244 -35.87 8.87 19.61
N GLU A 245 -36.91 9.64 19.30
CA GLU A 245 -38.32 9.21 19.35
C GLU A 245 -38.60 7.87 18.62
N ILE A 246 -39.35 7.00 19.30
CA ILE A 246 -39.69 5.62 18.90
C ILE A 246 -40.41 5.54 17.53
N ASN A 247 -41.11 6.60 17.12
CA ASN A 247 -41.99 6.62 15.94
C ASN A 247 -41.27 6.37 14.59
N ASN A 248 -39.93 6.40 14.54
CA ASN A 248 -39.14 6.10 13.34
C ASN A 248 -38.07 5.02 13.54
N LEU A 249 -38.12 4.27 14.64
CA LEU A 249 -37.06 3.35 15.05
C LEU A 249 -36.78 2.25 14.01
N HIS A 250 -37.82 1.62 13.46
CA HIS A 250 -37.65 0.57 12.45
C HIS A 250 -36.99 1.08 11.15
N LYS A 251 -37.38 2.29 10.68
CA LYS A 251 -36.79 2.91 9.49
C LYS A 251 -35.33 3.34 9.72
N ARG A 252 -35.00 3.84 10.92
CA ARG A 252 -33.62 4.17 11.32
C ARG A 252 -32.76 2.92 11.40
N PHE A 253 -33.24 1.87 12.04
CA PHE A 253 -32.54 0.59 12.14
C PHE A 253 -32.28 -0.04 10.76
N GLY A 254 -33.27 -0.01 9.87
CA GLY A 254 -33.11 -0.46 8.48
C GLY A 254 -32.00 0.29 7.74
N ARG A 255 -31.87 1.62 7.95
CA ARG A 255 -30.75 2.40 7.38
C ARG A 255 -29.39 2.02 7.98
N ILE A 256 -29.31 1.76 9.28
CA ILE A 256 -28.06 1.33 9.94
C ILE A 256 -27.61 -0.02 9.36
N ILE A 257 -28.53 -0.97 9.18
CA ILE A 257 -28.23 -2.26 8.53
C ILE A 257 -27.74 -2.05 7.10
N GLU A 258 -28.36 -1.14 6.35
CA GLU A 258 -27.93 -0.80 4.99
C GLU A 258 -26.51 -0.23 4.98
N HIS A 259 -26.18 0.71 5.88
CA HIS A 259 -24.82 1.25 6.05
C HIS A 259 -23.81 0.16 6.45
N HIS A 260 -24.18 -0.73 7.38
CA HIS A 260 -23.33 -1.87 7.77
C HIS A 260 -23.03 -2.78 6.57
N MET A 261 -24.06 -3.11 5.77
CA MET A 261 -23.91 -3.92 4.57
C MET A 261 -23.05 -3.22 3.51
N GLN A 262 -23.17 -1.90 3.37
CA GLN A 262 -22.31 -1.11 2.48
C GLN A 262 -20.84 -1.11 2.95
N ALA A 263 -20.60 -1.00 4.25
CA ALA A 263 -19.24 -1.07 4.83
C ALA A 263 -18.59 -2.43 4.59
N ILE A 264 -19.34 -3.53 4.81
CA ILE A 264 -18.89 -4.89 4.52
C ILE A 264 -18.53 -5.05 3.03
N LYS A 265 -19.45 -4.66 2.13
CA LYS A 265 -19.21 -4.76 0.68
C LYS A 265 -18.00 -3.95 0.23
N PHE A 266 -17.79 -2.78 0.83
CA PHE A 266 -16.62 -1.94 0.55
C PHE A 266 -15.31 -2.62 0.97
N ALA A 267 -15.27 -3.23 2.16
CA ALA A 267 -14.12 -4.02 2.61
C ALA A 267 -13.83 -5.22 1.69
N GLU A 268 -14.87 -5.97 1.30
CA GLU A 268 -14.76 -7.10 0.36
C GLU A 268 -14.23 -6.67 -1.01
N MET A 269 -14.65 -5.50 -1.51
CA MET A 269 -14.12 -4.95 -2.76
C MET A 269 -12.63 -4.59 -2.68
N ILE A 270 -12.18 -4.03 -1.56
CA ILE A 270 -10.77 -3.73 -1.33
C ILE A 270 -9.95 -5.03 -1.35
N GLU A 271 -10.40 -6.04 -0.59
CA GLU A 271 -9.75 -7.34 -0.50
C GLU A 271 -9.65 -8.00 -1.88
N LYS A 272 -10.76 -8.09 -2.61
CA LYS A 272 -10.79 -8.64 -3.98
C LYS A 272 -9.84 -7.90 -4.93
N SER A 273 -9.75 -6.58 -4.83
CA SER A 273 -8.97 -5.75 -5.76
C SER A 273 -7.47 -5.71 -5.45
N LEU A 274 -7.08 -5.91 -4.18
CA LEU A 274 -5.71 -5.67 -3.72
C LEU A 274 -5.06 -6.89 -3.05
N ASN A 275 -5.74 -8.05 -2.98
CA ASN A 275 -5.19 -9.27 -2.36
C ASN A 275 -3.82 -9.71 -2.90
N ILE A 276 -3.57 -9.61 -4.21
CA ILE A 276 -2.28 -9.92 -4.82
C ILE A 276 -1.23 -8.88 -4.43
N VAL A 277 -1.61 -7.61 -4.30
CA VAL A 277 -0.71 -6.55 -3.80
C VAL A 277 -0.32 -6.82 -2.36
N PHE A 278 -1.26 -7.25 -1.51
CA PHE A 278 -0.97 -7.63 -0.12
C PHE A 278 -0.06 -8.84 -0.03
N LEU A 279 -0.26 -9.86 -0.89
CA LEU A 279 0.64 -11.01 -0.96
C LEU A 279 2.06 -10.60 -1.36
N CYS A 280 2.17 -9.75 -2.39
CA CYS A 280 3.46 -9.22 -2.84
C CYS A 280 4.17 -8.43 -1.73
N GLU A 281 3.44 -7.66 -0.92
CA GLU A 281 4.03 -6.94 0.21
C GLU A 281 4.53 -7.91 1.27
N MET A 282 3.70 -8.85 1.73
CA MET A 282 4.06 -9.76 2.82
C MET A 282 5.23 -10.68 2.44
N VAL A 283 5.10 -11.42 1.33
CA VAL A 283 6.13 -12.39 0.89
C VAL A 283 7.36 -11.66 0.36
N GLY A 284 7.14 -10.64 -0.46
CA GLY A 284 8.20 -9.89 -1.10
C GLY A 284 9.09 -9.14 -0.11
N CYS A 285 8.49 -8.45 0.86
CA CYS A 285 9.26 -7.78 1.91
C CYS A 285 9.97 -8.77 2.83
N THR A 286 9.40 -9.95 3.10
CA THR A 286 10.11 -11.01 3.87
C THR A 286 11.45 -11.36 3.21
N ILE A 287 11.42 -11.59 1.89
CA ILE A 287 12.60 -11.92 1.11
C ILE A 287 13.59 -10.75 1.10
N ILE A 288 13.12 -9.52 0.83
CA ILE A 288 13.96 -8.33 0.80
C ILE A 288 14.63 -8.08 2.16
N ILE A 289 13.87 -8.13 3.25
CA ILE A 289 14.38 -7.94 4.62
C ILE A 289 15.50 -8.94 4.91
N CYS A 290 15.30 -10.21 4.57
CA CYS A 290 16.30 -11.26 4.79
C CYS A 290 17.63 -10.96 4.09
N PHE A 291 17.60 -10.52 2.82
CA PHE A 291 18.82 -10.14 2.10
C PHE A 291 19.46 -8.84 2.63
N LEU A 292 18.64 -7.88 3.08
CA LEU A 292 19.15 -6.65 3.70
C LEU A 292 19.82 -6.92 5.06
N GLU A 293 19.26 -7.81 5.88
CA GLU A 293 19.86 -8.26 7.15
C GLU A 293 21.24 -8.90 6.90
N PHE A 294 21.36 -9.72 5.86
CA PHE A 294 22.65 -10.27 5.43
C PHE A 294 23.63 -9.18 4.96
N GLY A 295 23.15 -8.19 4.19
CA GLY A 295 23.93 -7.03 3.78
C GLY A 295 24.50 -6.26 4.97
N VAL A 296 23.67 -5.98 5.99
CA VAL A 296 24.11 -5.33 7.24
C VAL A 296 25.22 -6.13 7.93
N LEU A 297 25.07 -7.45 8.04
CA LEU A 297 26.07 -8.32 8.66
C LEU A 297 27.41 -8.26 7.91
N LYS A 298 27.38 -8.34 6.58
CA LYS A 298 28.61 -8.33 5.78
C LYS A 298 29.36 -7.01 5.84
N GLU A 299 28.66 -5.88 5.70
CA GLU A 299 29.30 -4.56 5.81
C GLU A 299 29.84 -4.29 7.22
N TRP A 300 29.25 -4.91 8.25
CA TRP A 300 29.77 -4.89 9.62
C TRP A 300 31.07 -5.69 9.75
N GLU A 301 31.14 -6.89 9.19
CA GLU A 301 32.37 -7.72 9.16
C GLU A 301 33.51 -7.01 8.43
N ASP A 302 33.21 -6.31 7.34
CA ASP A 302 34.17 -5.56 6.52
C ASP A 302 34.57 -4.20 7.13
N GLY A 303 33.96 -3.79 8.25
CA GLY A 303 34.24 -2.51 8.92
C GLY A 303 33.74 -1.26 8.17
N LYS A 304 32.89 -1.43 7.15
CA LYS A 304 32.31 -0.35 6.33
C LYS A 304 31.08 0.26 7.01
N ILE A 305 31.30 1.04 8.08
CA ILE A 305 30.25 1.61 8.94
C ILE A 305 29.19 2.42 8.17
N LEU A 306 29.60 3.21 7.17
CA LEU A 306 28.67 4.03 6.38
C LEU A 306 27.73 3.16 5.52
N ASN A 307 28.27 2.14 4.84
CA ASN A 307 27.48 1.20 4.05
C ASN A 307 26.49 0.45 4.95
N MET A 308 26.97 -0.09 6.07
CA MET A 308 26.13 -0.73 7.09
C MET A 308 24.97 0.18 7.53
N GLY A 309 25.25 1.47 7.78
CA GLY A 309 24.24 2.46 8.11
C GLY A 309 23.17 2.62 7.01
N THR A 310 23.56 2.66 5.73
CA THR A 310 22.60 2.77 4.62
C THR A 310 21.69 1.54 4.48
N TYR A 311 22.25 0.32 4.60
CA TYR A 311 21.46 -0.91 4.62
C TYR A 311 20.50 -0.95 5.81
N PHE A 312 20.96 -0.55 7.00
CA PHE A 312 20.13 -0.56 8.21
C PHE A 312 18.94 0.42 8.11
N VAL A 313 19.15 1.61 7.54
CA VAL A 313 18.08 2.57 7.30
C VAL A 313 17.06 2.02 6.29
N LEU A 314 17.52 1.40 5.20
CA LEU A 314 16.62 0.77 4.22
C LEU A 314 15.83 -0.39 4.82
N MET A 315 16.50 -1.27 5.58
CA MET A 315 15.89 -2.39 6.30
C MET A 315 14.80 -1.89 7.26
N THR A 316 15.11 -0.89 8.08
CA THR A 316 14.15 -0.27 9.02
C THR A 316 12.95 0.34 8.29
N SER A 317 13.18 0.99 7.15
CA SER A 317 12.12 1.54 6.31
C SER A 317 11.14 0.46 5.84
N ILE A 318 11.65 -0.67 5.32
CA ILE A 318 10.82 -1.78 4.85
C ILE A 318 10.08 -2.45 6.02
N PHE A 319 10.74 -2.65 7.17
CA PHE A 319 10.07 -3.18 8.37
C PHE A 319 8.88 -2.31 8.80
N VAL A 320 9.07 -1.00 8.88
CA VAL A 320 7.99 -0.07 9.24
C VAL A 320 6.87 -0.10 8.21
N ASN A 321 7.19 -0.25 6.92
CA ASN A 321 6.17 -0.37 5.88
C ASN A 321 5.27 -1.61 6.06
N VAL A 322 5.86 -2.79 6.31
CA VAL A 322 5.11 -4.03 6.59
C VAL A 322 4.34 -3.90 7.91
N PHE A 323 4.89 -3.22 8.92
CA PHE A 323 4.17 -2.95 10.16
C PHE A 323 2.93 -2.08 9.91
N ILE A 324 3.04 -0.98 9.18
CA ILE A 324 1.91 -0.07 8.97
C ILE A 324 0.81 -0.76 8.14
N ILE A 325 1.15 -1.51 7.08
CA ILE A 325 0.12 -2.21 6.29
C ILE A 325 -0.63 -3.25 7.12
N SER A 326 0.09 -3.96 7.98
CA SER A 326 -0.47 -4.94 8.91
C SER A 326 -1.33 -4.28 9.99
N ALA A 327 -0.89 -3.15 10.55
CA ALA A 327 -1.62 -2.39 11.54
C ALA A 327 -2.93 -1.79 10.99
N ILE A 328 -2.91 -1.32 9.74
CA ILE A 328 -4.11 -0.83 9.05
C ILE A 328 -5.12 -1.98 8.82
N GLY A 329 -4.64 -3.17 8.45
CA GLY A 329 -5.48 -4.36 8.30
C GLY A 329 -6.09 -4.83 9.63
N ASP A 330 -5.29 -4.87 10.69
CA ASP A 330 -5.73 -5.25 12.03
C ASP A 330 -6.77 -4.26 12.59
N ARG A 331 -6.56 -2.96 12.37
CA ARG A 331 -7.53 -1.91 12.71
C ARG A 331 -8.88 -2.11 11.99
N LEU A 332 -8.88 -2.49 10.72
CA LEU A 332 -10.12 -2.76 9.99
C LEU A 332 -10.88 -3.93 10.60
N LYS A 333 -10.17 -5.00 10.95
CA LYS A 333 -10.73 -6.16 11.64
C LYS A 333 -11.36 -5.76 12.97
N GLU A 334 -10.61 -5.01 13.79
CA GLU A 334 -11.05 -4.54 15.11
C GLU A 334 -12.33 -3.67 15.00
N GLU A 335 -12.37 -2.70 14.08
CA GLU A 335 -13.57 -1.85 13.90
C GLU A 335 -14.78 -2.65 13.41
N SER A 336 -14.56 -3.70 12.60
CA SER A 336 -15.64 -4.61 12.19
C SER A 336 -16.16 -5.48 13.35
N GLU A 337 -15.31 -5.89 14.29
CA GLU A 337 -15.69 -6.69 15.46
C GLU A 337 -16.49 -5.87 16.48
N LYS A 338 -16.10 -4.61 16.72
CA LYS A 338 -16.76 -3.69 17.65
C LYS A 338 -18.24 -3.47 17.35
N ILE A 339 -18.68 -3.64 16.10
CA ILE A 339 -20.11 -3.56 15.77
C ILE A 339 -20.91 -4.64 16.49
N GLY A 340 -20.37 -5.85 16.61
CA GLY A 340 -21.01 -6.94 17.35
C GLY A 340 -21.13 -6.62 18.84
N GLU A 341 -20.07 -6.06 19.44
CA GLU A 341 -20.04 -5.66 20.85
C GLU A 341 -21.01 -4.51 21.16
N SER A 342 -21.01 -3.46 20.33
CA SER A 342 -21.96 -2.35 20.47
C SER A 342 -23.40 -2.82 20.25
N SER A 343 -23.63 -3.75 19.32
CA SER A 343 -24.95 -4.36 19.09
C SER A 343 -25.46 -5.13 20.31
N TYR A 344 -24.58 -5.88 20.97
CA TYR A 344 -24.90 -6.62 22.18
C TYR A 344 -25.21 -5.71 23.38
N SER A 345 -24.53 -4.56 23.47
CA SER A 345 -24.66 -3.60 24.57
C SER A 345 -25.93 -2.74 24.52
N ILE A 346 -26.68 -2.78 23.42
CA ILE A 346 -27.98 -2.09 23.31
C ILE A 346 -28.98 -2.73 24.28
N LYS A 347 -29.87 -1.91 24.85
CA LYS A 347 -30.99 -2.37 25.70
C LYS A 347 -32.06 -3.09 24.87
N TRP A 348 -31.72 -4.26 24.35
CA TRP A 348 -32.53 -5.05 23.42
C TRP A 348 -33.87 -5.48 24.01
N TYR A 349 -33.98 -5.56 25.34
CA TYR A 349 -35.22 -5.89 26.05
C TYR A 349 -36.26 -4.75 26.01
N ASP A 350 -35.84 -3.51 25.70
CA ASP A 350 -36.73 -2.36 25.52
C ASP A 350 -37.19 -2.19 24.05
N LEU A 351 -36.68 -3.03 23.13
CA LEU A 351 -36.94 -2.93 21.69
C LEU A 351 -38.14 -3.77 21.23
N PRO A 352 -38.86 -3.33 20.18
CA PRO A 352 -39.85 -4.17 19.51
C PRO A 352 -39.26 -5.49 19.01
N SER A 353 -40.02 -6.58 19.11
CA SER A 353 -39.57 -7.93 18.75
C SER A 353 -39.00 -8.07 17.34
N GLN A 354 -39.48 -7.28 16.38
CA GLN A 354 -38.94 -7.26 15.02
C GLN A 354 -37.49 -6.74 14.99
N ILE A 355 -37.20 -5.65 15.71
CA ILE A 355 -35.86 -5.04 15.76
C ILE A 355 -34.88 -5.94 16.51
N VAL A 356 -35.35 -6.65 17.54
CA VAL A 356 -34.54 -7.64 18.25
C VAL A 356 -34.08 -8.77 17.32
N LYS A 357 -34.95 -9.26 16.42
CA LYS A 357 -34.56 -10.27 15.42
C LYS A 357 -33.52 -9.72 14.45
N ASP A 358 -33.72 -8.50 13.97
CA ASP A 358 -32.78 -7.85 13.05
C ASP A 358 -31.42 -7.61 13.74
N LEU A 359 -31.41 -7.24 15.03
CA LEU A 359 -30.21 -7.08 15.86
C LEU A 359 -29.43 -8.40 16.01
N ILE A 360 -30.13 -9.52 16.22
CA ILE A 360 -29.51 -10.86 16.28
C ILE A 360 -28.81 -11.17 14.96
N LEU A 361 -29.42 -10.83 13.82
CA LEU A 361 -28.78 -11.03 12.51
C LEU A 361 -27.51 -10.18 12.36
N VAL A 362 -27.53 -8.93 12.85
CA VAL A 362 -26.34 -8.07 12.87
C VAL A 362 -25.23 -8.70 13.73
N MET A 363 -25.53 -9.15 14.95
CA MET A 363 -24.56 -9.82 15.81
C MET A 363 -23.98 -11.09 15.17
N LEU A 364 -24.83 -11.93 14.58
CA LEU A 364 -24.40 -13.14 13.85
C LEU A 364 -23.48 -12.80 12.67
N ARG A 365 -23.75 -11.70 11.94
CA ARG A 365 -22.88 -11.24 10.86
C ARG A 365 -21.58 -10.68 11.39
N SER A 366 -21.58 -9.93 12.48
CA SER A 366 -20.37 -9.32 13.08
C SER A 366 -19.41 -10.35 13.66
N ASN A 367 -19.88 -11.55 14.03
CA ASN A 367 -19.02 -12.68 14.41
C ASN A 367 -18.09 -13.15 13.27
N ARG A 368 -18.30 -12.69 12.03
CA ARG A 368 -17.38 -12.87 10.90
C ARG A 368 -16.78 -11.52 10.53
N PRO A 369 -15.68 -11.10 11.18
CA PRO A 369 -15.13 -9.78 10.95
C PRO A 369 -14.63 -9.61 9.53
N SER A 370 -14.65 -8.37 9.05
CA SER A 370 -14.12 -8.03 7.73
C SER A 370 -12.60 -7.97 7.78
N THR A 371 -11.92 -9.01 7.29
CA THR A 371 -10.46 -9.10 7.25
C THR A 371 -9.94 -8.88 5.83
N LEU A 372 -8.73 -8.32 5.72
CA LEU A 372 -8.01 -8.25 4.45
C LEU A 372 -7.06 -9.43 4.37
N THR A 373 -7.07 -10.15 3.25
CA THR A 373 -6.21 -11.33 3.08
C THR A 373 -5.20 -11.14 1.95
N ALA A 374 -3.99 -11.65 2.17
CA ALA A 374 -2.98 -11.85 1.16
C ALA A 374 -3.29 -13.13 0.37
N ALA A 375 -3.93 -12.96 -0.79
CA ALA A 375 -4.38 -14.04 -1.68
C ALA A 375 -5.16 -15.18 -0.99
N LYS A 376 -5.90 -14.89 0.09
CA LYS A 376 -6.61 -15.86 0.94
C LYS A 376 -5.73 -16.88 1.68
N ILE A 377 -4.42 -16.64 1.74
CA ILE A 377 -3.46 -17.52 2.42
C ILE A 377 -3.16 -16.99 3.82
N PHE A 378 -2.98 -15.67 3.96
CA PHE A 378 -2.64 -15.02 5.23
C PHE A 378 -3.54 -13.81 5.49
N ASP A 379 -3.93 -13.62 6.74
CA ASP A 379 -4.61 -12.40 7.17
C ASP A 379 -3.60 -11.27 7.35
N LEU A 380 -3.91 -10.10 6.79
CA LEU A 380 -3.16 -8.87 6.99
C LEU A 380 -3.42 -8.36 8.40
N SER A 381 -2.57 -8.78 9.34
CA SER A 381 -2.69 -8.54 10.77
C SER A 381 -1.33 -8.35 11.42
N LEU A 382 -1.30 -7.83 12.65
CA LEU A 382 -0.06 -7.74 13.43
C LEU A 382 0.59 -9.11 13.68
N GLN A 383 -0.21 -10.18 13.76
CA GLN A 383 0.30 -11.54 13.80
C GLN A 383 1.04 -11.91 12.50
N GLY A 384 0.49 -11.53 11.34
CA GLY A 384 1.15 -11.70 10.05
C GLY A 384 2.51 -10.98 9.98
N PHE A 385 2.59 -9.76 10.51
CA PHE A 385 3.87 -9.04 10.64
C PHE A 385 4.89 -9.81 11.51
N CYS A 386 4.46 -10.34 12.66
CA CYS A 386 5.34 -11.15 13.50
C CYS A 386 5.86 -12.40 12.76
N GLU A 387 5.03 -13.05 11.94
CA GLU A 387 5.47 -14.18 11.11
C GLU A 387 6.45 -13.74 10.02
N VAL A 388 6.27 -12.57 9.39
CA VAL A 388 7.27 -11.98 8.48
C VAL A 388 8.62 -11.79 9.17
N CYS A 389 8.64 -11.20 10.37
CA CYS A 389 9.89 -11.00 11.13
C CYS A 389 10.56 -12.33 11.51
N LYS A 390 9.78 -13.33 11.94
CA LYS A 390 10.31 -14.65 12.30
C LYS A 390 10.88 -15.37 11.09
N THR A 391 10.17 -15.34 9.96
CA THR A 391 10.57 -16.02 8.73
C THR A 391 11.78 -15.35 8.09
N SER A 392 11.86 -14.00 8.07
CA SER A 392 13.06 -13.28 7.59
C SER A 392 14.29 -13.65 8.42
N ALA A 393 14.17 -13.62 9.75
CA ALA A 393 15.26 -14.00 10.66
C ALA A 393 15.66 -15.48 10.52
N ALA A 394 14.71 -16.38 10.28
CA ALA A 394 14.99 -17.80 10.03
C ALA A 394 15.78 -18.00 8.73
N TYR A 395 15.35 -17.36 7.64
CA TYR A 395 16.07 -17.41 6.37
C TYR A 395 17.44 -16.74 6.45
N PHE A 396 17.56 -15.62 7.19
CA PHE A 396 18.84 -14.98 7.44
C PHE A 396 19.80 -15.91 8.18
N ASN A 397 19.34 -16.61 9.22
CA ASN A 397 20.16 -17.58 9.94
C ASN A 397 20.59 -18.75 9.05
N PHE A 398 19.71 -19.22 8.17
CA PHE A 398 20.04 -20.26 7.19
C PHE A 398 21.12 -19.78 6.22
N ILE A 399 20.96 -18.58 5.64
CA ILE A 399 21.96 -17.97 4.77
C ILE A 399 23.29 -17.83 5.49
N ARG A 400 23.29 -17.31 6.72
CA ARG A 400 24.49 -17.15 7.53
C ARG A 400 25.22 -18.48 7.71
N ALA A 401 24.51 -19.54 8.08
CA ALA A 401 25.07 -20.88 8.28
C ALA A 401 25.66 -21.51 7.01
N MET A 402 25.20 -21.11 5.82
CA MET A 402 25.76 -21.54 4.53
C MET A 402 26.99 -20.73 4.12
N THR A 403 27.14 -19.52 4.65
CA THR A 403 28.22 -18.58 4.28
C THR A 403 29.38 -18.53 5.28
N THR A 404 29.17 -19.04 6.50
CA THR A 404 30.20 -19.33 7.51
C THR A 404 30.75 -20.72 7.34
#